data_AF-A0A1W1E2F3-F1
#
_entry.id   AF-A0A1W1E2F3-F1
#
_cell.length_a   1.000
_cell.length_b   1.000
_cell.length_c   1.000
_cell.angle_alpha   90.00
_cell.angle_beta   90.00
_cell.angle_gamma   90.00
#
_symmetry.space_group_name_H-M   'P 1'
#
loop_
_entity.id
_entity.type
_entity.pdbx_description
1 polymer ?
#
loop_
_entity_poly.entity_id
_entity_poly.type
_entity_poly.pdbx_seq_one_letter_code
_entity_poly.pdbx_strand_id
1 'polypeptide(L)' 'MNALYFDICALSYNLFVLMRQLLPVEFVNKRAKYVRHRLYAVAKVVLHGRQVIVKCQGRCYDFLKQVLSDFRMFKPLLI' A
#
# COMPACT_ATOMS: atom_id res chain seq x y z
N MET A 1 -6.80 26.80 -14.56
CA MET A 1 -6.28 25.50 -14.07
C MET A 1 -7.01 25.19 -12.78
N ASN A 2 -7.67 24.05 -12.69
CA ASN A 2 -8.60 23.74 -11.60
C ASN A 2 -7.81 23.41 -10.32
N ALA A 3 -7.80 24.32 -9.33
CA ALA A 3 -7.11 24.17 -8.05
C ALA A 3 -7.43 22.83 -7.35
N LEU A 4 -8.69 22.39 -7.48
CA LEU A 4 -9.14 21.08 -6.99
C LEU A 4 -8.30 19.90 -7.50
N TYR A 5 -7.89 19.91 -8.78
CA TYR A 5 -7.08 18.82 -9.34
C TYR A 5 -5.66 18.83 -8.77
N PHE A 6 -5.13 20.02 -8.44
CA PHE A 6 -3.82 20.14 -7.81
C PHE A 6 -3.85 19.59 -6.38
N ASP A 7 -4.88 19.96 -5.61
CA ASP A 7 -5.06 19.49 -4.22
C ASP A 7 -5.24 17.97 -4.16
N ILE A 8 -6.05 17.40 -5.06
CA ILE A 8 -6.24 15.95 -5.18
C ILE A 8 -4.92 15.24 -5.54
N CYS A 9 -4.13 15.80 -6.46
CA CYS A 9 -2.82 15.27 -6.83
C CYS A 9 -1.83 15.33 -5.66
N ALA A 10 -1.77 16.45 -4.94
CA ALA A 10 -0.90 16.64 -3.79
C ALA A 10 -1.26 15.66 -2.65
N LEU A 11 -2.55 15.51 -2.34
CA LEU A 11 -3.02 14.55 -1.35
C LEU A 11 -2.67 13.11 -1.75
N SER A 12 -2.92 12.76 -3.02
CA SER A 12 -2.62 11.42 -3.55
C SER A 12 -1.11 11.12 -3.51
N TYR A 13 -0.29 12.13 -3.78
CA TYR A 13 1.17 12.02 -3.69
C TYR A 13 1.64 11.84 -2.24
N ASN A 14 1.14 12.66 -1.32
CA ASN A 14 1.48 12.56 0.11
C ASN A 14 1.07 11.20 0.70
N LEU A 15 -0.12 10.72 0.34
CA LEU A 15 -0.58 9.39 0.70
C LEU A 15 0.35 8.30 0.13
N PHE A 16 0.79 8.44 -1.12
CA PHE A 16 1.73 7.51 -1.73
C PHE A 16 3.11 7.52 -1.06
N VAL A 17 3.60 8.69 -0.63
CA VAL A 17 4.86 8.83 0.12
C VAL A 17 4.75 8.15 1.48
N LEU A 18 3.66 8.38 2.21
CA LEU A 18 3.38 7.67 3.48
C LEU A 18 3.31 6.17 3.26
N MET A 19 2.57 5.71 2.25
CA MET A 19 2.52 4.29 1.90
C MET A 19 3.91 3.73 1.58
N ARG A 20 4.81 4.49 0.94
CA ARG A 20 6.19 4.04 0.70
C ARG A 20 7.02 3.86 1.98
N GLN A 21 6.75 4.62 3.04
CA GLN A 21 7.41 4.44 4.34
C GLN A 21 6.94 3.16 5.05
N LEU A 22 5.74 2.69 4.74
CA LEU A 22 5.08 1.52 5.31
C LEU A 22 5.26 0.25 4.48
N LEU A 23 5.82 0.37 3.29
CA LEU A 23 6.01 -0.75 2.38
C LEU A 23 7.39 -1.38 2.61
N PRO A 24 7.51 -2.71 2.44
CA PRO A 24 8.81 -3.38 2.50
C PRO A 24 9.83 -2.76 1.54
N VAL A 25 11.11 -2.83 1.93
CA VAL A 25 12.24 -2.18 1.22
C VAL A 25 12.26 -2.48 -0.29
N GLU A 26 11.79 -3.66 -0.69
CA GLU A 26 11.65 -4.10 -2.09
C GLU A 26 10.80 -3.16 -2.97
N PHE A 27 9.90 -2.37 -2.37
CA PHE A 27 8.97 -1.47 -3.05
C PHE A 27 9.40 -0.01 -3.04
N VAL A 28 10.42 0.36 -2.25
CA VAL A 28 10.87 1.77 -2.07
C VAL A 28 11.26 2.44 -3.39
N ASN A 29 11.92 1.67 -4.26
CA ASN A 29 12.40 2.13 -5.58
C ASN A 29 11.44 1.79 -6.74
N LYS A 30 10.24 1.26 -6.46
CA LYS A 30 9.27 0.89 -7.51
C LYS A 30 8.35 2.07 -7.82
N ARG A 31 7.95 2.19 -9.09
CA ARG A 31 7.01 3.24 -9.54
C ARG A 31 5.65 3.10 -8.84
N ALA A 32 4.99 4.22 -8.55
CA ALA A 32 3.67 4.25 -7.91
C ALA A 32 2.62 3.37 -8.61
N LYS A 33 2.61 3.36 -9.94
CA LYS A 33 1.73 2.49 -10.75
C LYS A 33 1.91 1.00 -10.41
N TYR A 34 3.14 0.56 -10.21
CA TYR A 34 3.47 -0.84 -9.89
C TYR A 34 3.01 -1.19 -8.46
N VAL A 35 3.35 -0.33 -7.50
CA VAL A 35 2.95 -0.49 -6.09
C VAL A 35 1.42 -0.54 -5.97
N ARG A 36 0.71 0.40 -6.60
CA ARG A 36 -0.76 0.44 -6.64
C ARG A 36 -1.35 -0.85 -7.21
N HIS A 37 -0.80 -1.35 -8.31
CA HIS A 37 -1.30 -2.58 -8.93
C HIS A 37 -1.13 -3.80 -8.01
N ARG A 38 0.02 -3.92 -7.33
CA ARG A 38 0.28 -5.01 -6.38
C ARG A 38 -0.62 -4.93 -5.15
N LEU A 39 -0.78 -3.75 -4.57
CA LEU A 39 -1.68 -3.53 -3.43
C LEU A 39 -3.13 -3.82 -3.80
N TYR A 40 -3.59 -3.36 -4.98
CA TYR A 40 -4.95 -3.62 -5.44
C TYR A 40 -5.20 -5.12 -5.69
N ALA A 41 -4.19 -5.84 -6.21
CA ALA A 41 -4.30 -7.29 -6.37
C ALA A 41 -4.46 -8.01 -5.02
N VAL A 42 -3.69 -7.62 -3.99
CA VAL A 42 -3.84 -8.16 -2.63
C VAL A 42 -5.20 -7.80 -2.04
N ALA A 43 -5.60 -6.53 -2.11
CA ALA A 43 -6.87 -6.06 -1.58
C ALA A 43 -8.07 -6.75 -2.25
N LYS A 44 -8.02 -6.96 -3.58
CA LYS A 44 -9.06 -7.68 -4.33
C LYS A 44 -9.15 -9.15 -3.90
N VAL A 45 -8.02 -9.81 -3.63
CA VAL A 45 -8.01 -11.18 -3.10
C VAL A 45 -8.58 -11.23 -1.67
N VAL A 46 -8.30 -10.24 -0.83
CA VAL A 46 -8.84 -10.15 0.54
C VAL A 46 -10.34 -9.83 0.54
N LEU A 47 -10.78 -8.90 -0.30
CA LEU A 47 -12.17 -8.40 -0.33
C LEU A 47 -13.11 -9.28 -1.16
N HIS A 48 -12.62 -10.00 -2.17
CA HIS A 48 -13.46 -10.86 -3.03
C HIS A 48 -13.14 -12.35 -2.89
N GLY A 49 -12.01 -12.71 -2.28
CA GLY A 49 -11.72 -14.08 -1.91
C GLY A 49 -12.38 -14.43 -0.59
N ARG A 50 -13.54 -15.10 -0.64
CA ARG A 50 -14.19 -15.73 0.53
C ARG A 50 -13.28 -16.71 1.30
N GLN A 51 -12.11 -17.07 0.76
CA GLN A 51 -11.09 -17.88 1.41
C GLN A 51 -9.71 -17.29 1.12
N VAL A 52 -9.33 -16.27 1.91
CA VAL A 52 -7.99 -15.66 1.92
C VAL A 52 -6.88 -16.71 2.11
N ILE A 53 -7.20 -17.85 2.73
CA ILE A 53 -6.26 -18.92 3.08
C ILE A 53 -5.99 -19.88 1.92
N VAL A 54 -6.94 -20.09 1.00
CA VAL A 54 -6.87 -21.19 0.02
C VAL A 54 -6.22 -20.80 -1.32
N LYS A 55 -6.26 -19.51 -1.70
CA LYS A 55 -5.70 -19.03 -2.99
C LYS A 55 -4.53 -18.05 -2.86
N CYS A 56 -4.30 -17.50 -1.67
CA CYS A 56 -3.18 -16.60 -1.44
C CYS A 56 -1.96 -17.47 -1.09
N GLN A 57 -1.05 -17.69 -2.06
CA GLN A 57 0.28 -18.24 -1.79
C GLN A 57 0.84 -17.56 -0.53
N GLY A 58 1.40 -18.32 0.43
CA GLY A 58 1.79 -17.84 1.77
C GLY A 58 2.50 -16.48 1.77
N ARG A 59 3.33 -16.21 0.76
CA ARG A 59 3.97 -14.92 0.50
C ARG A 59 3.06 -13.69 0.51
N CYS A 60 1.84 -13.76 -0.03
CA CYS A 60 0.92 -12.61 0.00
C CYS A 60 0.30 -12.39 1.39
N TYR A 61 0.07 -13.48 2.14
CA TYR A 61 -0.43 -13.39 3.51
C TYR A 61 0.65 -12.83 4.44
N ASP A 62 1.90 -13.31 4.29
CA ASP A 62 3.05 -12.82 5.06
C ASP A 62 3.32 -11.35 4.75
N PHE A 63 3.26 -10.95 3.48
CA PHE A 63 3.37 -9.55 3.06
C PHE A 63 2.28 -8.67 3.68
N LEU A 64 1.02 -9.12 3.66
CA LEU A 64 -0.08 -8.37 4.27
C LEU A 64 0.10 -8.25 5.79
N LYS A 65 0.54 -9.33 6.45
CA LYS A 65 0.77 -9.36 7.90
C LYS A 65 1.92 -8.43 8.31
N GLN A 66 2.99 -8.39 7.52
CA GLN A 66 4.13 -7.47 7.68
C GLN A 66 3.64 -6.02 7.57
N VAL A 67 2.94 -5.68 6.49
CA VAL A 67 2.41 -4.32 6.27
C VAL A 67 1.49 -3.89 7.41
N LEU A 68 0.58 -4.76 7.87
CA LEU A 68 -0.32 -4.45 8.99
C LEU A 68 0.43 -4.24 10.32
N SER A 69 1.51 -4.98 10.55
CA SER A 69 2.39 -4.79 11.72
C SER A 69 3.11 -3.45 11.63
N ASP A 70 3.66 -3.12 10.47
CA ASP A 70 4.38 -1.88 10.22
C ASP A 70 3.45 -0.67 10.36
N PHE A 71 2.18 -0.78 9.92
CA PHE A 71 1.13 0.22 10.17
C PHE A 71 0.85 0.45 11.66
N ARG A 72 0.83 -0.61 12.48
CA ARG A 72 0.62 -0.48 13.94
C ARG A 72 1.81 0.17 14.63
N MET A 73 3.01 -0.07 14.12
CA MET A 73 4.27 0.46 14.66
C MET A 73 4.64 1.82 14.07
N PHE A 74 3.90 2.29 13.06
CA PHE A 74 4.17 3.54 12.36
C PHE A 74 3.99 4.74 13.30
N LYS A 75 5.11 5.27 13.77
CA LYS A 75 5.18 6.62 14.30
C LYS A 75 5.59 7.54 13.16
N PRO A 76 4.73 8.47 12.72
CA PRO A 76 5.14 9.46 11.75
C PRO A 76 6.31 10.25 12.34
N LEU A 77 7.44 10.28 11.62
CA LEU A 77 8.48 11.26 11.88
C LEU A 77 7.89 12.61 11.49
N LEU A 78 7.37 13.34 12.48
CA LEU A 78 7.06 14.76 12.36
C LEU A 78 8.39 15.47 12.09
N ILE A 79 8.66 15.74 10.81
CA ILE A 79 9.64 16.72 10.36
C ILE A 79 8.85 17.98 10.01
#